data_AF-A0A8I0BRG1-F1
#
_entry.id   AF-A0A8I0BRG1-F1
#
_cell.length_a   1.000
_cell.length_b   1.000
_cell.length_c   1.000
_cell.angle_alpha   90.00
_cell.angle_beta   90.00
_cell.angle_gamma   90.00
#
_symmetry.space_group_name_H-M   'P 1'
#
loop_
_entity.id
_entity.type
_entity.pdbx_description
1 polymer ?
#
loop_
_entity_poly.entity_id
_entity_poly.type
_entity_poly.pdbx_seq_one_letter_code
_entity_poly.pdbx_strand_id
1 'polypeptide(L)'
;MVSNKKLPLAFVILFCMLSVIWWPSFANLGDLFGYAEKAQYKGVSLLDFFIAELLVIATVWIVLITYSAGSKRLDGDAYVMMYLILIMFIIGQVFIGFFAGGFLVHQDASWYQVIHENSEIMPSQAIILLICYPLYLFFGGSAFIYAKTRLPTFLHDKHVSFMVLTFAPFAFLPYYDSSLLDIDKSFADFIYMGVYWILSMVWVGVGVLFIILRATKEILKGLSDPYGEM
;
A
#
# COMPACT_ATOMS: atom_id res chain seq x y z
N MET A 1 1.70 -21.53 -0.47
CA MET A 1 1.71 -21.36 1.00
C MET A 1 3.10 -20.87 1.41
N VAL A 2 3.25 -19.58 1.74
CA VAL A 2 4.51 -19.10 2.33
C VAL A 2 4.36 -19.26 3.84
N SER A 3 4.90 -20.36 4.38
CA SER A 3 4.89 -20.64 5.82
C SER A 3 5.51 -19.47 6.61
N ASN A 4 5.02 -19.20 7.82
CA ASN A 4 5.59 -18.21 8.74
C ASN A 4 7.13 -18.35 8.94
N LYS A 5 7.69 -19.56 8.75
CA LYS A 5 9.16 -19.78 8.77
C LYS A 5 9.92 -19.04 7.66
N LYS A 6 9.24 -18.69 6.56
CA LYS A 6 9.81 -17.94 5.42
C LYS A 6 9.49 -16.44 5.50
N LEU A 7 8.80 -15.96 6.53
CA LEU A 7 8.51 -14.54 6.74
C LEU A 7 9.77 -13.65 6.74
N PRO A 8 10.87 -13.96 7.47
CA PRO A 8 12.05 -13.11 7.43
C PRO A 8 12.71 -13.09 6.04
N LEU A 9 12.70 -14.21 5.33
CA LEU A 9 13.21 -14.27 3.96
C LEU A 9 12.35 -13.45 2.99
N ALA A 10 11.02 -13.59 3.07
CA ALA A 10 10.09 -12.80 2.28
C ALA A 10 10.22 -11.30 2.57
N PHE A 11 10.50 -10.94 3.83
CA PHE A 11 10.78 -9.58 4.24
C PHE A 11 12.03 -9.04 3.56
N VAL A 12 13.16 -9.75 3.68
CA VAL A 12 14.42 -9.34 3.05
C VAL A 12 14.24 -9.20 1.53
N ILE A 13 13.60 -10.17 0.87
CA ILE A 13 13.38 -10.12 -0.58
C ILE A 13 12.52 -8.90 -0.96
N LEU A 14 11.39 -8.68 -0.28
CA LEU A 14 10.51 -7.56 -0.60
C LEU A 14 11.22 -6.22 -0.42
N PHE A 15 11.92 -6.04 0.69
CA PHE A 15 12.63 -4.79 0.95
C PHE A 15 13.84 -4.61 0.04
N CYS A 16 14.56 -5.67 -0.36
CA CYS A 16 15.59 -5.57 -1.39
C CYS A 16 15.00 -5.12 -2.74
N MET A 17 13.86 -5.69 -3.16
CA MET A 17 13.17 -5.30 -4.38
C MET A 17 12.68 -3.85 -4.32
N LEU A 18 12.13 -3.42 -3.18
CA LEU A 18 11.74 -2.03 -2.97
C LEU A 18 12.95 -1.10 -2.99
N SER A 19 14.09 -1.47 -2.40
CA SER A 19 15.32 -0.68 -2.45
C SER A 19 15.80 -0.46 -3.88
N VAL A 20 15.68 -1.44 -4.77
CA VAL A 20 16.00 -1.27 -6.20
C VAL A 20 15.14 -0.19 -6.85
N ILE A 21 13.86 -0.11 -6.47
CA ILE A 21 12.92 0.87 -7.00
C ILE A 21 13.12 2.25 -6.36
N TRP A 22 13.39 2.29 -5.06
CA TRP A 22 13.48 3.53 -4.27
C TRP A 22 14.83 4.21 -4.30
N TRP A 23 15.91 3.47 -4.62
CA TRP A 23 17.27 4.02 -4.63
C TRP A 23 17.40 5.31 -5.45
N PRO A 24 16.90 5.38 -6.71
CA PRO A 24 16.96 6.61 -7.50
C PRO A 24 16.12 7.75 -6.90
N SER A 25 15.03 7.43 -6.20
CA SER A 25 14.10 8.43 -5.65
C SER A 25 14.60 9.08 -4.36
N PHE A 26 15.47 8.42 -3.59
CA PHE A 26 16.02 9.00 -2.35
C PHE A 26 16.82 10.29 -2.58
N ALA A 27 17.45 10.44 -3.75
CA ALA A 27 18.20 11.64 -4.10
C ALA A 27 17.30 12.89 -4.24
N ASN A 28 16.05 12.71 -4.65
CA ASN A 28 15.12 13.81 -4.98
C ASN A 28 14.08 14.09 -3.88
N LEU A 29 14.13 13.36 -2.75
CA LEU A 29 13.21 13.58 -1.63
C LEU A 29 13.37 14.97 -0.99
N GLY A 30 14.59 15.52 -0.98
CA GLY A 30 14.85 16.87 -0.45
C GLY A 30 14.08 17.94 -1.23
N ASP A 31 14.11 17.85 -2.56
CA ASP A 31 13.38 18.77 -3.42
C ASP A 31 11.86 18.57 -3.26
N LEU A 32 11.40 17.33 -3.04
CA LEU A 32 9.97 16.99 -2.87
C LEU A 32 9.34 17.74 -1.71
N PHE A 33 9.99 17.73 -0.55
CA PHE A 33 9.48 18.44 0.62
C PHE A 33 9.59 19.95 0.46
N GLY A 34 10.62 20.46 -0.22
CA GLY A 34 10.73 21.87 -0.59
C GLY A 34 9.63 22.35 -1.52
N TYR A 35 9.21 21.52 -2.49
CA TYR A 35 8.03 21.77 -3.31
C TYR A 35 6.75 21.73 -2.48
N ALA A 36 6.60 20.74 -1.61
CA ALA A 36 5.39 20.55 -0.79
C ALA A 36 5.08 21.71 0.16
N GLU A 37 6.12 22.39 0.67
CA GLU A 37 5.97 23.58 1.50
C GLU A 37 5.47 24.80 0.70
N LYS A 38 5.94 24.94 -0.55
CA LYS A 38 5.57 26.05 -1.45
C LYS A 38 4.24 25.84 -2.13
N ALA A 39 3.87 24.60 -2.43
CA ALA A 39 2.63 24.24 -3.10
C ALA A 39 1.44 24.38 -2.14
N GLN A 40 0.79 25.54 -2.16
CA GLN A 40 -0.36 25.85 -1.31
C GLN A 40 -1.68 25.79 -2.07
N TYR A 41 -2.67 25.14 -1.48
CA TYR A 41 -4.06 25.20 -1.91
C TYR A 41 -4.90 25.89 -0.83
N LYS A 42 -5.49 27.04 -1.17
CA LYS A 42 -6.30 27.85 -0.24
C LYS A 42 -5.62 28.14 1.11
N GLY A 43 -4.30 28.38 1.08
CA GLY A 43 -3.50 28.70 2.27
C GLY A 43 -3.07 27.49 3.10
N VAL A 44 -3.33 26.26 2.64
CA VAL A 44 -2.83 25.02 3.26
C VAL A 44 -1.74 24.44 2.35
N SER A 45 -0.57 24.14 2.90
CA SER A 45 0.52 23.53 2.14
C SER A 45 0.27 22.03 1.92
N LEU A 46 0.84 21.47 0.86
CA LEU A 46 0.82 20.03 0.62
C LEU A 46 1.54 19.27 1.75
N LEU A 47 2.56 19.89 2.36
CA LEU A 47 3.25 19.35 3.53
C LEU A 47 2.30 19.20 4.73
N ASP A 48 1.42 20.17 4.98
CA ASP A 48 0.43 20.09 6.06
C ASP A 48 -0.55 18.92 5.85
N PHE A 49 -0.95 18.67 4.59
CA PHE A 49 -1.77 17.51 4.24
C PHE A 49 -1.05 16.20 4.55
N PHE A 50 0.22 16.07 4.14
CA PHE A 50 1.02 14.89 4.44
C PHE A 50 1.16 14.63 5.95
N ILE A 51 1.46 15.68 6.73
CA ILE A 51 1.54 15.58 8.20
C ILE A 51 0.20 15.15 8.79
N ALA A 52 -0.90 15.75 8.33
CA ALA A 52 -2.25 15.39 8.79
C ALA A 52 -2.58 13.91 8.48
N GLU A 53 -2.22 13.40 7.31
CA GLU A 53 -2.42 11.99 6.95
C GLU A 53 -1.64 11.05 7.87
N LEU A 54 -0.37 11.37 8.18
CA LEU A 54 0.42 10.59 9.12
C LEU A 54 -0.19 10.57 10.53
N LEU A 55 -0.73 11.70 11.00
CA LEU A 55 -1.42 11.78 12.28
C LEU A 55 -2.71 10.95 12.29
N VAL A 56 -3.47 10.96 11.19
CA VAL A 56 -4.67 10.12 11.03
C VAL A 56 -4.30 8.64 11.07
N ILE A 57 -3.25 8.23 10.34
CA ILE A 57 -2.75 6.85 10.35
C ILE A 57 -2.39 6.42 11.77
N ALA A 58 -1.56 7.20 12.47
CA ALA A 58 -1.14 6.89 13.82
C ALA A 58 -2.33 6.75 14.77
N THR A 59 -3.28 7.69 14.69
CA THR A 59 -4.50 7.69 15.52
C THR A 59 -5.35 6.46 15.28
N VAL A 60 -5.65 6.15 14.01
CA VAL A 60 -6.47 4.99 13.64
C VAL A 60 -5.77 3.69 14.06
N TRP A 61 -4.46 3.58 13.87
CA TRP A 61 -3.71 2.39 14.28
C TRP A 61 -3.71 2.20 15.79
N ILE A 62 -3.56 3.28 16.57
CA ILE A 62 -3.66 3.21 18.04
C ILE A 62 -5.04 2.72 18.45
N VAL A 63 -6.11 3.27 17.86
CA VAL A 63 -7.50 2.86 18.14
C VAL A 63 -7.74 1.39 17.76
N LEU A 64 -7.25 0.97 16.59
CA LEU A 64 -7.35 -0.43 16.17
C LEU A 64 -6.57 -1.34 17.14
N ILE A 65 -5.38 -0.97 17.59
CA ILE A 65 -4.61 -1.81 18.52
C ILE A 65 -5.28 -1.90 19.90
N THR A 66 -5.85 -0.80 20.41
CA THR A 66 -6.48 -0.75 21.74
C THR A 66 -7.82 -1.48 21.80
N TYR A 67 -8.63 -1.40 20.75
CA TYR A 67 -9.90 -2.13 20.67
C TYR A 67 -9.67 -3.58 20.20
N SER A 68 -8.99 -4.43 20.99
CA SER A 68 -8.95 -5.86 20.67
C SER A 68 -10.26 -6.53 21.12
N ALA A 69 -11.02 -7.06 20.16
CA ALA A 69 -12.11 -7.97 20.48
C ALA A 69 -11.44 -9.31 20.87
N GLY A 70 -11.25 -9.56 22.16
CA GLY A 70 -10.84 -10.88 22.65
C GLY A 70 -11.79 -11.97 22.10
N SER A 71 -11.37 -13.24 22.13
CA SER A 71 -12.10 -14.36 21.51
C SER A 71 -13.44 -14.65 22.20
N LYS A 72 -14.40 -13.76 22.01
CA LYS A 72 -15.79 -13.97 22.39
C LYS A 72 -16.42 -14.82 21.30
N ARG A 73 -17.28 -15.75 21.72
CA ARG A 73 -18.19 -16.44 20.81
C ARG A 73 -19.00 -15.36 20.09
N LEU A 74 -18.86 -15.29 18.79
CA LEU A 74 -19.51 -14.28 17.96
C LEU A 74 -20.69 -14.93 17.26
N ASP A 75 -21.77 -14.17 17.19
CA ASP A 75 -22.92 -14.49 16.34
C ASP A 75 -22.50 -14.47 14.86
N GLY A 76 -23.17 -15.27 14.01
CA GLY A 76 -22.80 -15.39 12.59
C GLY A 76 -22.84 -14.05 11.85
N ASP A 77 -23.79 -13.18 12.21
CA ASP A 77 -23.91 -11.84 11.66
C ASP A 77 -22.71 -10.94 12.00
N ALA A 78 -22.28 -10.96 13.27
CA ALA A 78 -21.10 -10.22 13.71
C ALA A 78 -19.82 -10.75 13.04
N TYR A 79 -19.74 -12.07 12.84
CA TYR A 79 -18.65 -12.72 12.13
C TYR A 79 -18.56 -12.23 10.68
N VAL A 80 -19.66 -12.23 9.93
CA VAL A 80 -19.71 -11.73 8.54
C VAL A 80 -19.33 -10.25 8.46
N MET A 81 -19.88 -9.43 9.37
CA MET A 81 -19.57 -8.00 9.41
C MET A 81 -18.07 -7.74 9.57
N MET A 82 -17.38 -8.54 10.40
CA MET A 82 -15.94 -8.39 10.59
C MET A 82 -15.17 -8.58 9.29
N TYR A 83 -15.53 -9.57 8.46
CA TYR A 83 -14.88 -9.80 7.17
C TYR A 83 -15.27 -8.78 6.11
N LEU A 84 -16.49 -8.23 6.14
CA LEU A 84 -16.88 -7.13 5.25
C LEU A 84 -16.06 -5.87 5.52
N ILE A 85 -15.81 -5.53 6.79
CA ILE A 85 -14.94 -4.42 7.17
C ILE A 85 -13.50 -4.69 6.69
N LEU A 86 -12.99 -5.91 6.81
CA LEU A 86 -11.69 -6.28 6.26
C LEU A 86 -11.62 -6.06 4.74
N ILE A 87 -12.64 -6.53 4.01
CA ILE A 87 -12.72 -6.35 2.55
C ILE A 87 -12.79 -4.87 2.18
N MET A 88 -13.48 -4.04 2.96
CA MET A 88 -13.54 -2.59 2.74
C MET A 88 -12.14 -1.95 2.77
N PHE A 89 -11.27 -2.34 3.72
CA PHE A 89 -9.88 -1.85 3.73
C PHE A 89 -9.11 -2.30 2.48
N ILE A 90 -9.31 -3.54 2.02
CA ILE A 90 -8.63 -4.07 0.82
C ILE A 90 -9.13 -3.35 -0.44
N ILE A 91 -10.44 -3.11 -0.56
CA ILE A 91 -11.03 -2.35 -1.68
C ILE A 91 -10.46 -0.92 -1.68
N GLY A 92 -10.38 -0.28 -0.51
CA GLY A 92 -9.75 1.04 -0.38
C GLY A 92 -8.30 1.03 -0.88
N GLN A 93 -7.52 0.00 -0.53
CA GLN A 93 -6.14 -0.14 -1.00
C GLN A 93 -6.07 -0.29 -2.54
N VAL A 94 -6.93 -1.13 -3.13
CA VAL A 94 -6.99 -1.32 -4.59
C VAL A 94 -7.45 -0.05 -5.30
N PHE A 95 -8.40 0.69 -4.72
CA PHE A 95 -8.89 1.94 -5.27
C PHE A 95 -7.79 3.01 -5.33
N ILE A 96 -7.02 3.19 -4.24
CA ILE A 96 -5.83 4.06 -4.26
C ILE A 96 -4.80 3.53 -5.27
N GLY A 97 -4.68 2.19 -5.37
CA GLY A 97 -3.94 1.43 -6.39
C GLY A 97 -4.16 1.98 -7.80
N PHE A 98 -5.42 1.90 -8.18
CA PHE A 98 -5.93 2.34 -9.47
C PHE A 98 -5.76 3.86 -9.67
N PHE A 99 -6.03 4.66 -8.64
CA PHE A 99 -5.93 6.12 -8.75
C PHE A 99 -4.49 6.59 -8.94
N ALA A 100 -3.54 6.08 -8.16
CA ALA A 100 -2.14 6.48 -8.27
C ALA A 100 -1.47 5.87 -9.52
N GLY A 101 -1.51 4.54 -9.64
CA GLY A 101 -0.79 3.82 -10.70
C GLY A 101 -1.48 3.88 -12.07
N GLY A 102 -2.80 4.09 -12.09
CA GLY A 102 -3.55 4.29 -13.33
C GLY A 102 -3.67 5.77 -13.67
N PHE A 103 -4.47 6.52 -12.92
CA PHE A 103 -4.84 7.88 -13.31
C PHE A 103 -3.66 8.88 -13.23
N LEU A 104 -3.03 8.99 -12.05
CA LEU A 104 -2.01 10.02 -11.81
C LEU A 104 -0.71 9.77 -12.58
N VAL A 105 -0.28 8.52 -12.73
CA VAL A 105 0.90 8.16 -13.53
C VAL A 105 0.70 8.50 -15.02
N HIS A 106 -0.49 8.30 -15.57
CA HIS A 106 -0.76 8.72 -16.95
C HIS A 106 -0.86 10.23 -17.11
N GLN A 107 -1.33 10.93 -16.08
CA GLN A 107 -1.30 12.40 -16.05
C GLN A 107 0.14 12.93 -15.98
N ASP A 108 1.04 12.24 -15.29
CA ASP A 108 2.47 12.56 -15.21
C ASP A 108 3.10 12.60 -16.62
N ALA A 109 2.77 11.61 -17.46
CA ALA A 109 3.24 11.54 -18.85
C ALA A 109 2.82 12.75 -19.70
N SER A 110 1.61 13.28 -19.48
CA SER A 110 1.15 14.50 -20.16
C SER A 110 1.84 15.75 -19.61
N TRP A 111 2.23 15.75 -18.34
CA TRP A 111 2.89 16.89 -17.71
C TRP A 111 4.30 17.14 -18.24
N TYR A 112 5.02 16.07 -18.59
CA TYR A 112 6.30 16.13 -19.32
C TYR A 112 6.21 16.85 -20.68
N GLN A 113 5.01 16.97 -21.26
CA GLN A 113 4.82 17.64 -22.55
C GLN A 113 4.57 19.15 -22.40
N VAL A 114 4.30 19.63 -21.18
CA VAL A 114 3.87 21.01 -20.91
C VAL A 114 4.91 21.78 -20.08
N ILE A 115 5.56 21.12 -19.13
CA ILE A 115 6.66 21.72 -18.35
C ILE A 115 7.97 21.62 -19.16
N HIS A 116 8.64 22.76 -19.31
CA HIS A 116 9.92 22.88 -20.04
C HIS A 116 11.13 23.07 -19.12
N GLU A 117 10.92 23.13 -17.79
CA GLU A 117 12.00 23.30 -16.81
C GLU A 117 12.42 21.94 -16.21
N ASN A 118 13.70 21.60 -16.39
CA ASN A 118 14.29 20.33 -15.97
C ASN A 118 14.50 20.19 -14.45
N SER A 119 14.11 21.18 -13.64
CA SER A 119 14.34 21.24 -12.19
C SER A 119 13.07 21.29 -11.33
N GLU A 120 11.89 21.20 -11.94
CA GLU A 120 10.63 21.28 -11.20
C GLU A 120 10.03 19.90 -10.97
N ILE A 121 9.76 19.57 -9.70
CA ILE A 121 8.99 18.39 -9.33
C ILE A 121 7.59 18.49 -9.89
N MET A 122 7.16 17.42 -10.55
CA MET A 122 5.84 17.42 -11.16
C MET A 122 4.75 17.32 -10.07
N PRO A 123 3.68 18.12 -10.15
CA PRO A 123 2.59 18.09 -9.20
C PRO A 123 1.95 16.71 -9.03
N SER A 124 1.84 15.94 -10.12
CA SER A 124 1.38 14.55 -10.13
C SER A 124 2.24 13.66 -9.23
N GLN A 125 3.56 13.78 -9.31
CA GLN A 125 4.48 13.01 -8.48
C GLN A 125 4.39 13.40 -7.01
N ALA A 126 4.27 14.70 -6.73
CA ALA A 126 4.05 15.19 -5.38
C ALA A 126 2.79 14.59 -4.75
N ILE A 127 1.67 14.54 -5.50
CA ILE A 127 0.42 13.93 -5.02
C ILE A 127 0.58 12.42 -4.81
N ILE A 128 1.24 11.70 -5.73
CA ILE A 128 1.45 10.25 -5.60
C ILE A 128 2.24 9.95 -4.31
N LEU A 129 3.34 10.66 -4.09
CA LEU A 129 4.26 10.41 -2.97
C LEU A 129 3.74 10.92 -1.62
N LEU A 130 3.04 12.06 -1.60
CA LEU A 130 2.64 12.72 -0.36
C LEU A 130 1.19 12.47 0.04
N ILE A 131 0.36 11.93 -0.85
CA ILE A 131 -1.05 11.63 -0.56
C ILE A 131 -1.33 10.14 -0.80
N CYS A 132 -1.03 9.62 -1.99
CA CYS A 132 -1.38 8.23 -2.29
C CYS A 132 -0.56 7.21 -1.45
N TYR A 133 0.70 7.50 -1.17
CA TYR A 133 1.58 6.60 -0.41
C TYR A 133 1.19 6.43 1.05
N PRO A 134 0.94 7.51 1.82
CA PRO A 134 0.36 7.38 3.14
C PRO A 134 -0.99 6.66 3.11
N LEU A 135 -1.84 6.91 2.11
CA LEU A 135 -3.12 6.20 1.97
C LEU A 135 -2.95 4.69 1.70
N TYR A 136 -1.94 4.28 0.92
CA TYR A 136 -1.61 2.85 0.78
C TYR A 136 -1.25 2.21 2.11
N LEU A 137 -0.39 2.90 2.87
CA LEU A 137 0.04 2.46 4.20
C LEU A 137 -1.16 2.41 5.15
N PHE A 138 -2.05 3.39 5.08
CA PHE A 138 -3.29 3.45 5.84
C PHE A 138 -4.16 2.23 5.57
N PHE A 139 -4.55 1.98 4.33
CA PHE A 139 -5.48 0.88 4.03
C PHE A 139 -4.84 -0.50 4.23
N GLY A 140 -3.62 -0.71 3.73
CA GLY A 140 -2.91 -1.99 3.87
C GLY A 140 -2.55 -2.31 5.32
N GLY A 141 -1.97 -1.34 6.04
CA GLY A 141 -1.61 -1.52 7.44
C GLY A 141 -2.82 -1.61 8.36
N SER A 142 -3.88 -0.85 8.10
CA SER A 142 -5.14 -0.99 8.84
C SER A 142 -5.76 -2.37 8.61
N ALA A 143 -5.75 -2.90 7.38
CA ALA A 143 -6.22 -4.25 7.10
C ALA A 143 -5.44 -5.31 7.91
N PHE A 144 -4.11 -5.18 8.01
CA PHE A 144 -3.28 -6.08 8.80
C PHE A 144 -3.55 -5.97 10.31
N ILE A 145 -3.57 -4.75 10.86
CA ILE A 145 -3.83 -4.51 12.29
C ILE A 145 -5.23 -4.98 12.65
N TYR A 146 -6.22 -4.70 11.80
CA TYR A 146 -7.59 -5.16 11.95
C TYR A 146 -7.67 -6.69 11.97
N ALA A 147 -7.05 -7.36 11.00
CA ALA A 147 -6.99 -8.82 10.97
C ALA A 147 -6.29 -9.40 12.22
N LYS A 148 -5.21 -8.77 12.69
CA LYS A 148 -4.48 -9.21 13.89
C LYS A 148 -5.31 -9.12 15.16
N THR A 149 -6.17 -8.12 15.27
CA THR A 149 -6.89 -7.78 16.49
C THR A 149 -8.30 -8.34 16.56
N ARG A 150 -8.97 -8.56 15.40
CA ARG A 150 -10.35 -9.09 15.32
C ARG A 150 -10.40 -10.50 14.74
N LEU A 151 -9.47 -10.86 13.86
CA LEU A 151 -9.49 -12.11 13.09
C LEU A 151 -8.17 -12.89 13.23
N PRO A 152 -7.69 -13.20 14.45
CA PRO A 152 -6.37 -13.82 14.65
C PRO A 152 -6.25 -15.19 13.99
N THR A 153 -7.32 -15.99 14.00
CA THR A 153 -7.38 -17.29 13.32
C THR A 153 -7.28 -17.13 11.80
N PHE A 154 -7.90 -16.08 11.24
CA PHE A 154 -7.74 -15.76 9.82
C PHE A 154 -6.34 -15.29 9.49
N LEU A 155 -5.68 -14.54 10.37
CA LEU A 155 -4.32 -14.05 10.11
C LEU A 155 -3.28 -15.19 10.10
N HIS A 156 -3.57 -16.33 10.74
CA HIS A 156 -2.69 -17.49 10.75
C HIS A 156 -2.30 -17.91 9.32
N ASP A 157 -0.99 -18.00 9.07
CA ASP A 157 -0.34 -18.26 7.77
C ASP A 157 -0.58 -17.25 6.64
N LYS A 158 -1.13 -16.06 6.94
CA LYS A 158 -1.41 -15.02 5.92
C LYS A 158 -0.58 -13.74 6.12
N HIS A 159 0.33 -13.70 7.09
CA HIS A 159 1.19 -12.55 7.37
C HIS A 159 1.94 -12.03 6.13
N VAL A 160 2.46 -12.94 5.30
CA VAL A 160 3.18 -12.56 4.07
C VAL A 160 2.24 -11.90 3.06
N SER A 161 1.02 -12.39 2.90
CA SER A 161 0.02 -11.77 2.01
C SER A 161 -0.33 -10.36 2.46
N PHE A 162 -0.56 -10.16 3.76
CA PHE A 162 -0.82 -8.81 4.31
C PHE A 162 0.39 -7.88 4.20
N MET A 163 1.60 -8.42 4.36
CA MET A 163 2.83 -7.65 4.14
C MET A 163 2.95 -7.19 2.69
N VAL A 164 2.74 -8.10 1.73
CA VAL A 164 2.71 -7.78 0.30
C VAL A 164 1.61 -6.76 -0.01
N LEU A 165 0.40 -6.93 0.54
CA LEU A 165 -0.70 -5.99 0.36
C LEU A 165 -0.32 -4.56 0.80
N THR A 166 0.43 -4.44 1.90
CA THR A 166 0.79 -3.15 2.50
C THR A 166 1.96 -2.48 1.79
N PHE A 167 3.03 -3.22 1.50
CA PHE A 167 4.30 -2.62 1.08
C PHE A 167 4.58 -2.72 -0.42
N ALA A 168 4.03 -3.73 -1.12
CA ALA A 168 4.27 -3.85 -2.56
C ALA A 168 3.76 -2.65 -3.40
N PRO A 169 2.68 -1.93 -3.02
CA PRO A 169 2.26 -0.72 -3.74
C PRO A 169 3.27 0.41 -3.76
N PHE A 170 4.26 0.42 -2.85
CA PHE A 170 5.37 1.37 -2.91
C PHE A 170 6.30 1.14 -4.12
N ALA A 171 6.07 0.09 -4.89
CA ALA A 171 6.69 -0.11 -6.19
C ALA A 171 6.14 0.83 -7.28
N PHE A 172 4.97 1.43 -7.09
CA PHE A 172 4.30 2.29 -8.08
C PHE A 172 4.90 3.71 -8.10
N LEU A 173 6.22 3.83 -8.13
CA LEU A 173 6.90 5.12 -8.20
C LEU A 173 6.78 5.70 -9.63
N PRO A 174 6.47 7.01 -9.75
CA PRO A 174 6.40 7.68 -11.04
C PRO A 174 7.76 8.12 -11.58
N TYR A 175 8.81 8.14 -10.75
CA TYR A 175 10.11 8.71 -11.11
C TYR A 175 11.23 7.67 -11.11
N TYR A 176 11.74 7.38 -12.30
CA TYR A 176 12.96 6.60 -12.50
C TYR A 176 13.86 7.35 -13.49
N ASP A 177 14.95 7.91 -12.96
CA ASP A 177 16.04 8.44 -13.79
C ASP A 177 17.23 7.48 -13.69
N SER A 178 17.41 6.67 -14.72
CA SER A 178 18.56 5.75 -14.83
C SER A 178 19.90 6.46 -14.98
N SER A 179 19.93 7.77 -15.25
CA SER A 179 21.19 8.52 -15.35
C SER A 179 21.91 8.65 -14.00
N LEU A 180 21.20 8.41 -12.88
CA LEU A 180 21.76 8.39 -11.53
C LEU A 180 22.51 7.09 -11.18
N LEU A 181 22.33 6.03 -11.99
CA LEU A 181 23.07 4.79 -11.86
C LEU A 181 24.19 4.82 -12.88
N ASP A 182 25.44 4.81 -12.42
CA ASP A 182 26.67 4.74 -13.24
C ASP A 182 26.84 3.36 -13.95
N ILE A 183 25.72 2.71 -14.26
CA ILE A 183 25.55 1.39 -14.85
C ILE A 183 24.95 1.56 -16.25
N ASP A 184 25.18 0.59 -17.14
CA ASP A 184 24.53 0.58 -18.45
C ASP A 184 23.00 0.76 -18.31
N LYS A 185 22.50 1.87 -18.88
CA LYS A 185 21.11 2.30 -18.81
C LYS A 185 20.15 1.18 -19.22
N SER A 186 20.49 0.46 -20.28
CA SER A 186 19.66 -0.64 -20.79
C SER A 186 19.46 -1.76 -19.76
N PHE A 187 20.52 -2.09 -19.02
CA PHE A 187 20.49 -3.14 -18.02
C PHE A 187 19.76 -2.71 -16.75
N ALA A 188 19.96 -1.48 -16.29
CA ALA A 188 19.26 -0.91 -15.15
C ALA A 188 17.73 -0.84 -15.41
N ASP A 189 17.34 -0.38 -16.60
CA ASP A 189 15.93 -0.25 -17.01
C ASP A 189 15.25 -1.62 -17.04
N PHE A 190 15.95 -2.66 -17.53
CA PHE A 190 15.46 -4.03 -17.53
C PHE A 190 15.23 -4.59 -16.11
N ILE A 191 16.18 -4.38 -15.19
CA ILE A 191 16.04 -4.81 -13.80
C ILE A 191 14.87 -4.08 -13.13
N TYR A 192 14.80 -2.76 -13.28
CA TYR A 192 13.73 -1.95 -12.72
C TYR A 192 12.36 -2.44 -13.17
N MET A 193 12.17 -2.59 -14.49
CA MET A 193 10.91 -3.04 -15.07
C MET A 193 10.56 -4.48 -14.65
N GLY A 194 11.56 -5.37 -14.58
CA GLY A 194 11.37 -6.73 -14.08
C GLY A 194 10.89 -6.75 -12.63
N VAL A 195 11.55 -6.01 -11.74
CA VAL A 195 11.19 -5.90 -10.32
C VAL A 195 9.81 -5.28 -10.16
N TYR A 196 9.52 -4.20 -10.90
CA TYR A 196 8.22 -3.52 -10.91
C TYR A 196 7.07 -4.47 -11.26
N TRP A 197 7.19 -5.22 -12.36
CA TRP A 197 6.15 -6.14 -12.80
C TRP A 197 5.98 -7.32 -11.85
N ILE A 198 7.07 -7.86 -11.31
CA ILE A 198 6.99 -8.94 -10.32
C ILE A 198 6.24 -8.44 -9.07
N LEU A 199 6.59 -7.26 -8.53
CA LEU A 199 5.91 -6.70 -7.36
C LEU A 199 4.43 -6.42 -7.65
N SER A 200 4.11 -5.90 -8.82
CA SER A 200 2.73 -5.64 -9.24
C SER A 200 1.90 -6.92 -9.32
N MET A 201 2.44 -7.96 -9.95
CA MET A 201 1.77 -9.27 -10.08
C MET A 201 1.63 -9.98 -8.73
N VAL A 202 2.66 -9.90 -7.88
CA VAL A 202 2.63 -10.47 -6.52
C VAL A 202 1.65 -9.70 -5.64
N TRP A 203 1.56 -8.38 -5.77
CA TRP A 203 0.57 -7.56 -5.09
C TRP A 203 -0.86 -7.96 -5.47
N VAL A 204 -1.19 -8.00 -6.76
CA VAL A 204 -2.53 -8.39 -7.24
C VAL A 204 -2.85 -9.84 -6.86
N GLY A 205 -1.95 -10.78 -7.13
CA GLY A 205 -2.20 -12.21 -6.92
C GLY A 205 -2.19 -12.64 -5.45
N VAL A 206 -1.13 -12.27 -4.72
CA VAL A 206 -0.88 -12.74 -3.35
C VAL A 206 -1.36 -11.76 -2.29
N GLY A 207 -1.23 -10.45 -2.54
CA GLY A 207 -1.67 -9.41 -1.63
C GLY A 207 -3.18 -9.21 -1.64
N VAL A 208 -3.78 -9.07 -2.83
CA VAL A 208 -5.20 -8.74 -2.97
C VAL A 208 -6.06 -9.99 -3.17
N LEU A 209 -5.90 -10.68 -4.31
CA LEU A 209 -6.80 -11.75 -4.75
C LEU A 209 -6.86 -12.90 -3.74
N PHE A 210 -5.70 -13.34 -3.25
CA PHE A 210 -5.64 -14.42 -2.26
C PHE A 210 -6.38 -14.08 -0.96
N ILE A 211 -6.24 -12.85 -0.45
CA ILE A 211 -6.89 -12.44 0.81
C ILE A 211 -8.40 -12.32 0.60
N ILE A 212 -8.85 -11.70 -0.50
CA ILE A 212 -10.26 -11.56 -0.83
C ILE A 212 -10.91 -12.93 -0.98
N LEU A 213 -10.35 -13.85 -1.78
CA LEU A 213 -10.92 -15.19 -1.96
C LEU A 213 -11.03 -15.96 -0.65
N ARG A 214 -10.10 -15.76 0.29
CA ARG A 214 -10.16 -16.38 1.61
C ARG A 214 -11.22 -15.72 2.50
N ALA A 215 -11.28 -14.38 2.51
CA ALA A 215 -12.31 -13.66 3.26
C ALA A 215 -13.72 -14.00 2.76
N THR A 216 -13.94 -14.12 1.45
CA THR A 216 -15.22 -14.53 0.86
C THR A 216 -15.66 -15.91 1.32
N LYS A 217 -14.72 -16.87 1.46
CA LYS A 217 -15.06 -18.21 1.99
C LYS A 217 -15.54 -18.16 3.43
N GLU A 218 -14.91 -17.34 4.27
CA GLU A 218 -15.34 -17.16 5.67
C GLU A 218 -16.69 -16.43 5.75
N ILE A 219 -16.94 -15.45 4.88
CA ILE A 219 -18.25 -14.79 4.76
C ILE A 219 -19.34 -15.82 4.40
N LEU A 220 -19.10 -16.64 3.38
CA LEU A 220 -20.07 -17.67 2.96
C LEU A 220 -20.33 -18.68 4.08
N LYS A 221 -19.29 -19.05 4.84
CA LYS A 221 -19.43 -19.89 6.02
C LYS A 221 -20.32 -19.22 7.07
N GLY A 222 -20.07 -17.95 7.39
CA GLY A 222 -20.88 -17.15 8.31
C GLY A 222 -22.35 -17.07 7.92
N LEU A 223 -22.63 -16.90 6.63
CA LEU A 223 -23.99 -16.86 6.08
C LEU A 223 -24.70 -18.23 6.09
N SER A 224 -23.94 -19.32 5.97
CA SER A 224 -24.51 -20.68 5.93
C SER A 224 -24.96 -21.19 7.30
N ASP A 225 -24.39 -20.67 8.39
CA ASP A 225 -24.72 -21.03 9.76
C ASP A 225 -24.79 -19.76 10.64
N PRO A 226 -25.85 -18.96 10.49
CA PRO A 226 -25.95 -17.65 11.13
C PRO A 226 -26.08 -17.73 12.65
N TYR A 227 -26.59 -18.84 13.19
CA TYR A 227 -26.79 -19.05 14.63
C TYR A 227 -25.76 -19.99 15.26
N GLY A 228 -24.82 -20.52 14.46
CA GLY A 228 -23.74 -21.36 14.94
C GLY A 228 -22.68 -20.55 15.68
N GLU A 229 -22.13 -21.10 16.77
CA GLU A 229 -21.00 -20.48 17.46
C GLU A 229 -19.74 -20.56 16.57
N MET A 230 -19.22 -19.40 16.15
CA MET A 230 -18.05 -19.26 15.26
C MET A 230 -16.76 -18.86 15.99
#